data_AF-A0A7K4KS90-F1
#
_entry.id   AF-A0A7K4KS90-F1
#
_cell.length_a   1.000
_cell.length_b   1.000
_cell.length_c   1.000
_cell.angle_alpha   90.00
_cell.angle_beta   90.00
_cell.angle_gamma   90.00
#
_symmetry.space_group_name_H-M   'P 1'
#
loop_
_entity.id
_entity.type
_entity.pdbx_description
1 polymer ?
#
loop_
_entity_poly.entity_id
_entity_poly.type
_entity_poly.pdbx_seq_one_letter_code
_entity_poly.pdbx_strand_id
1 'polypeptide(L)'
;MLCRMHLLPFATRLGTVRTLWPSAETLFSDLQQEMERVREFMSGFESLLSSQGGFAGDRAQGSVAAAAPTSGEGFSVCQDVKDFAPEQLSVKVVGRKVMLVGQKETQSADDKGAFSYKYEVLKREWDVPEDVDAEALSCSLSDGRLRITAPRRALPPAPERT
;
A
#
# COMPACT_ATOMS: atom_id res chain seq x y z
N MET A 1 24.43 -28.51 12.53
CA MET A 1 24.24 -28.22 11.09
C MET A 1 23.48 -26.89 10.97
N LEU A 2 24.19 -25.76 11.08
CA LEU A 2 23.58 -24.42 10.99
C LEU A 2 23.76 -23.93 9.56
N CYS A 3 22.70 -24.04 8.74
CA CYS A 3 22.68 -23.49 7.40
C CYS A 3 22.63 -21.96 7.49
N ARG A 4 23.81 -21.37 7.28
CA ARG A 4 24.06 -19.94 7.06
C ARG A 4 23.31 -19.51 5.81
N MET A 5 22.09 -18.99 5.98
CA MET A 5 21.34 -18.33 4.91
C MET A 5 22.07 -17.03 4.55
N HIS A 6 22.97 -17.12 3.58
CA HIS A 6 23.50 -15.97 2.86
C HIS A 6 22.32 -15.29 2.16
N LEU A 7 21.77 -14.25 2.80
CA LEU A 7 21.06 -13.19 2.10
C LEU A 7 22.09 -12.47 1.24
N LEU A 8 22.25 -12.96 0.01
CA LEU A 8 22.90 -12.19 -1.04
C LEU A 8 22.06 -10.91 -1.26
N PRO A 9 22.69 -9.72 -1.33
CA PRO A 9 22.00 -8.51 -1.70
C PRO A 9 21.65 -8.59 -3.18
N PHE A 10 20.46 -9.12 -3.48
CA PHE A 10 19.88 -8.99 -4.81
C PHE A 10 19.41 -7.54 -4.97
N ALA A 11 20.26 -6.68 -5.53
CA ALA A 11 19.84 -5.52 -6.31
C ALA A 11 21.04 -4.88 -7.02
N THR A 12 21.50 -5.53 -8.09
CA THR A 12 22.13 -4.80 -9.19
C THR A 12 21.03 -4.09 -9.99
N ARG A 13 21.21 -2.77 -10.20
CA ARG A 13 20.38 -1.84 -11.00
C ARG A 13 19.01 -1.49 -10.41
N LEU A 14 19.00 -0.47 -9.54
CA LEU A 14 17.78 0.26 -9.17
C LEU A 14 17.24 0.98 -10.42
N GLY A 15 16.29 0.36 -11.12
CA GLY A 15 15.30 1.11 -11.88
C GLY A 15 14.41 1.91 -10.92
N THR A 16 13.63 2.85 -11.43
CA THR A 16 12.63 3.58 -10.63
C THR A 16 11.69 2.59 -9.97
N VAL A 17 11.68 2.58 -8.62
CA VAL A 17 10.76 1.78 -7.81
C VAL A 17 9.70 2.71 -7.24
N ARG A 18 8.42 2.42 -7.52
CA ARG A 18 7.28 3.16 -6.98
C ARG A 18 6.37 2.22 -6.22
N THR A 19 5.96 2.59 -5.01
CA THR A 19 4.97 1.82 -4.22
C THR A 19 3.56 2.26 -4.60
N LEU A 20 2.69 1.31 -4.95
CA LEU A 20 1.26 1.56 -5.20
C LEU A 20 0.39 1.23 -3.98
N TRP A 21 0.86 0.34 -3.10
CA TRP A 21 0.16 -0.07 -1.88
C TRP A 21 1.16 -0.43 -0.77
N PRO A 22 0.96 0.00 0.50
CA PRO A 22 -0.14 0.86 0.98
C PRO A 22 -0.09 2.26 0.34
N SER A 23 -1.25 2.92 0.23
CA SER A 23 -1.32 4.27 -0.35
C SER A 23 -0.52 5.26 0.51
N ALA A 24 0.05 6.30 -0.10
CA ALA A 24 0.74 7.35 0.65
C ALA A 24 -0.21 8.02 1.67
N GLU A 25 -1.50 8.12 1.34
CA GLU A 25 -2.56 8.64 2.22
C GLU A 25 -2.68 7.83 3.53
N THR A 26 -2.58 6.50 3.43
CA THR A 26 -2.62 5.63 4.62
C THR A 26 -1.35 5.77 5.46
N LEU A 27 -0.18 5.90 4.82
CA LEU A 27 1.08 6.08 5.53
C LEU A 27 1.16 7.44 6.24
N PHE A 28 0.62 8.50 5.63
CA PHE A 28 0.61 9.84 6.21
C PHE A 28 -0.36 9.91 7.40
N SER A 29 -1.54 9.31 7.28
CA SER A 29 -2.52 9.26 8.36
C SER A 29 -2.00 8.49 9.58
N ASP A 30 -1.36 7.33 9.36
CA ASP A 30 -0.70 6.56 10.43
C ASP A 30 0.42 7.36 11.09
N LEU A 31 1.29 7.98 10.30
CA LEU A 31 2.40 8.78 10.84
C LEU A 31 1.90 9.99 11.63
N GLN A 32 0.87 10.69 11.13
CA GLN A 32 0.25 11.80 11.84
C GLN A 32 -0.38 11.34 13.16
N GLN A 33 -1.09 10.21 13.16
CA GLN A 33 -1.69 9.65 14.37
C GLN A 33 -0.62 9.22 15.39
N GLU A 34 0.48 8.64 14.94
CA GLU A 34 1.64 8.35 15.78
C GLU A 34 2.27 9.63 16.35
N MET A 35 2.45 10.66 15.52
CA MET A 35 2.95 11.96 16.00
C MET A 35 1.99 12.61 17.00
N GLU A 36 0.68 12.44 16.82
CA GLU A 36 -0.34 12.94 17.74
C GLU A 36 -0.33 12.16 19.06
N ARG A 37 -0.15 10.83 19.01
CA ARG A 37 0.03 9.99 20.20
C ARG A 37 1.33 10.30 20.96
N VAL A 38 2.44 10.54 20.25
CA VAL A 38 3.70 10.97 20.85
C VAL A 38 3.56 12.38 21.43
N ARG A 39 2.82 13.27 20.75
CA ARG A 39 2.47 14.60 21.28
C ARG A 39 1.61 14.47 22.52
N GLU A 40 0.63 13.56 22.55
CA GLU A 40 -0.20 13.27 23.73
C GLU A 40 0.67 12.74 24.88
N PHE A 41 1.59 11.82 24.61
CA PHE A 41 2.52 11.30 25.60
C PHE A 41 3.45 12.39 26.17
N MET A 42 4.01 13.24 25.30
CA MET A 42 4.80 14.40 25.73
C MET A 42 3.94 15.45 26.43
N SER A 43 2.66 15.59 26.05
CA SER A 43 1.70 16.45 26.73
C SER A 43 1.32 15.90 28.10
N GLY A 44 1.33 14.58 28.30
CA GLY A 44 1.16 13.94 29.61
C GLY A 44 2.34 14.19 30.54
N PHE A 45 3.55 14.32 29.98
CA PHE A 45 4.74 14.73 30.72
C PHE A 45 4.73 16.25 31.03
N GLU A 46 4.26 17.09 30.09
CA GLU A 46 4.04 18.54 30.28
C GLU A 46 2.83 18.86 31.20
N SER A 47 1.84 17.97 31.29
CA SER A 47 0.64 18.13 32.12
C SER A 47 0.95 18.01 33.62
N LEU A 48 2.10 17.43 33.99
CA LEU A 48 2.61 17.56 35.36
C LEU A 48 3.16 18.96 35.65
N LEU A 49 3.48 19.74 34.61
CA LEU A 49 4.07 21.08 34.74
C LEU A 49 3.05 22.21 34.59
N SER A 50 1.92 22.00 33.90
CA SER A 50 1.01 23.11 33.55
C SER A 50 -0.45 22.78 33.81
N SER A 51 -0.86 22.77 35.07
CA SER A 51 -2.27 22.73 35.45
C SER A 51 -2.96 24.10 35.22
N GLN A 52 -3.50 24.37 34.03
CA GLN A 52 -4.67 25.27 33.88
C GLN A 52 -5.37 25.22 32.51
N GLY A 53 -6.60 24.66 32.50
CA GLY A 53 -7.78 25.28 31.87
C GLY A 53 -8.14 25.00 30.39
N GLY A 54 -9.39 24.54 30.17
CA GLY A 54 -10.29 25.09 29.14
C GLY A 54 -10.73 24.17 27.99
N PHE A 55 -12.05 24.15 27.73
CA PHE A 55 -12.79 23.25 26.85
C PHE A 55 -13.14 23.83 25.46
N ALA A 56 -13.52 22.92 24.54
CA ALA A 56 -14.67 22.98 23.60
C ALA A 56 -14.46 23.29 22.09
N GLY A 57 -15.19 22.49 21.27
CA GLY A 57 -15.59 22.72 19.87
C GLY A 57 -14.75 21.98 18.82
N ASP A 58 -15.24 21.51 17.67
CA ASP A 58 -16.57 21.40 17.05
C ASP A 58 -16.41 20.46 15.81
N ARG A 59 -17.52 19.91 15.32
CA ARG A 59 -17.65 18.89 14.28
C ARG A 59 -17.70 19.51 12.86
N ALA A 60 -16.89 19.03 11.91
CA ALA A 60 -17.18 19.08 10.47
C ALA A 60 -16.23 18.15 9.71
N GLN A 61 -16.69 17.04 9.14
CA GLN A 61 -17.23 16.92 7.77
C GLN A 61 -16.14 17.06 6.68
N GLY A 62 -15.63 15.91 6.24
CA GLY A 62 -14.79 15.76 5.05
C GLY A 62 -15.43 14.75 4.10
N SER A 63 -16.16 15.27 3.11
CA SER A 63 -16.65 14.54 1.95
C SER A 63 -15.56 14.56 0.87
N VAL A 64 -15.18 13.42 0.32
CA VAL A 64 -14.82 13.33 -1.11
C VAL A 64 -15.28 11.99 -1.65
N ALA A 65 -16.38 12.02 -2.39
CA ALA A 65 -16.69 11.01 -3.39
C ALA A 65 -16.05 11.41 -4.73
N ALA A 66 -15.94 10.41 -5.60
CA ALA A 66 -15.53 10.43 -7.01
C ALA A 66 -14.02 10.19 -7.24
N ALA A 67 -13.61 9.34 -8.17
CA ALA A 67 -14.27 9.06 -9.44
C ALA A 67 -14.34 7.57 -9.80
N ALA A 68 -15.50 7.19 -10.35
CA ALA A 68 -15.65 5.96 -11.11
C ALA A 68 -14.78 6.02 -12.40
N PRO A 69 -14.24 4.87 -12.83
CA PRO A 69 -13.33 4.79 -13.96
C PRO A 69 -14.03 5.08 -15.28
N THR A 70 -13.44 5.95 -16.09
CA THR A 70 -13.79 6.14 -17.49
C THR A 70 -13.46 4.86 -18.25
N SER A 71 -14.52 4.22 -18.76
CA SER A 71 -14.45 3.04 -19.62
C SER A 71 -13.79 3.40 -20.95
N GLY A 72 -12.74 2.67 -21.33
CA GLY A 72 -12.16 2.71 -22.68
C GLY A 72 -10.67 2.38 -22.75
N GLU A 73 -10.33 1.09 -22.63
CA GLU A 73 -9.03 0.46 -22.89
C GLU A 73 -7.79 1.01 -22.13
N GLY A 74 -7.57 0.48 -20.93
CA GLY A 74 -6.32 0.63 -20.16
C GLY A 74 -5.85 -0.71 -19.60
N PHE A 75 -4.70 -0.71 -18.91
CA PHE A 75 -4.27 -1.86 -18.12
C PHE A 75 -5.17 -2.02 -16.91
N SER A 76 -5.72 -3.22 -16.69
CA SER A 76 -6.56 -3.52 -15.52
C SER A 76 -6.34 -4.96 -15.07
N VAL A 77 -5.95 -5.12 -13.81
CA VAL A 77 -5.75 -6.42 -13.17
C VAL A 77 -6.56 -6.47 -11.88
N CYS A 78 -7.17 -7.62 -11.61
CA CYS A 78 -7.84 -7.92 -10.34
C CYS A 78 -7.28 -9.20 -9.75
N GLN A 79 -6.83 -9.15 -8.50
CA GLN A 79 -6.29 -10.30 -7.77
C GLN A 79 -7.07 -10.51 -6.47
N ASP A 80 -7.52 -11.73 -6.22
CA ASP A 80 -8.09 -12.13 -4.93
C ASP A 80 -6.97 -12.25 -3.89
N VAL A 81 -7.16 -11.60 -2.74
CA VAL A 81 -6.20 -11.48 -1.64
C VAL A 81 -6.89 -11.66 -0.28
N LYS A 82 -8.04 -12.34 -0.23
CA LYS A 82 -8.89 -12.45 0.98
C LYS A 82 -8.20 -13.08 2.18
N ASP A 83 -7.22 -13.93 1.95
CA ASP A 83 -6.46 -14.61 3.02
C ASP A 83 -5.46 -13.68 3.74
N PHE A 84 -5.20 -12.48 3.19
CA PHE A 84 -4.22 -11.51 3.66
C PHE A 84 -4.89 -10.20 4.10
N ALA A 85 -4.45 -9.66 5.23
CA ALA A 85 -4.86 -8.33 5.66
C ALA A 85 -4.25 -7.25 4.73
N PRO A 86 -4.87 -6.06 4.60
CA PRO A 86 -4.34 -4.96 3.77
C PRO A 86 -2.88 -4.58 4.08
N GLU A 87 -2.50 -4.64 5.35
CA GLU A 87 -1.17 -4.36 5.89
C GLU A 87 -0.15 -5.50 5.69
N GLN A 88 -0.61 -6.69 5.32
CA GLN A 88 0.23 -7.82 4.91
C GLN A 88 0.56 -7.79 3.42
N LEU A 89 0.03 -6.82 2.66
CA LEU A 89 0.17 -6.71 1.21
C LEU A 89 1.07 -5.52 0.85
N SER A 90 1.87 -5.70 -0.21
CA SER A 90 2.71 -4.65 -0.80
C SER A 90 2.58 -4.74 -2.32
N VAL A 91 2.29 -3.61 -2.96
CA VAL A 91 2.28 -3.50 -4.43
C VAL A 91 3.34 -2.50 -4.84
N LYS A 92 4.26 -2.93 -5.70
CA LYS A 92 5.36 -2.10 -6.20
C LYS A 92 5.45 -2.17 -7.71
N VAL A 93 5.83 -1.07 -8.33
CA VAL A 93 6.24 -1.01 -9.73
C VAL A 93 7.76 -0.97 -9.76
N VAL A 94 8.37 -1.87 -10.51
CA VAL A 94 9.82 -1.91 -10.74
C VAL A 94 10.05 -1.86 -12.24
N GLY A 95 10.49 -0.70 -12.74
CA GLY A 95 10.56 -0.46 -14.19
C GLY A 95 9.18 -0.52 -14.84
N ARG A 96 8.90 -1.60 -15.59
CA ARG A 96 7.64 -1.82 -16.33
C ARG A 96 6.88 -3.06 -15.85
N LYS A 97 7.12 -3.48 -14.61
CA LYS A 97 6.48 -4.65 -13.99
C LYS A 97 5.79 -4.23 -12.70
N VAL A 98 4.57 -4.72 -12.48
CA VAL A 98 3.87 -4.61 -11.21
C VAL A 98 4.08 -5.88 -10.41
N MET A 99 4.58 -5.73 -9.20
CA MET A 99 4.84 -6.81 -8.23
C MET A 99 3.89 -6.68 -7.05
N LEU A 100 3.08 -7.72 -6.82
CA LEU A 100 2.31 -7.90 -5.59
C LEU A 100 3.00 -8.94 -4.71
N VAL A 101 3.22 -8.57 -3.45
CA VAL A 101 3.72 -9.47 -2.41
C VAL A 101 2.76 -9.44 -1.22
N GLY A 102 2.30 -10.61 -0.78
CA GLY A 102 1.59 -10.79 0.48
C GLY A 102 2.40 -11.65 1.43
N GLN A 103 2.48 -11.27 2.71
CA GLN A 103 3.20 -12.02 3.75
C GLN A 103 2.37 -12.09 5.01
N LYS A 104 2.01 -13.30 5.43
CA LYS A 104 1.17 -13.54 6.60
C LYS A 104 1.85 -14.51 7.54
N GLU A 105 1.92 -14.13 8.81
CA GLU A 105 2.32 -14.99 9.90
C GLU A 105 1.08 -15.34 10.74
N THR A 106 0.90 -16.61 11.07
CA THR A 106 -0.17 -17.07 11.97
C THR A 106 0.46 -17.94 13.05
N GLN A 107 0.16 -17.58 14.29
CA GLN A 107 0.53 -18.35 15.47
C GLN A 107 -0.75 -18.87 16.11
N SER A 108 -0.78 -20.16 16.44
CA SER A 108 -1.90 -20.76 17.16
C SER A 108 -1.37 -21.61 18.30
N ALA A 109 -2.07 -21.53 19.43
CA ALA A 109 -1.80 -22.36 20.59
C ALA A 109 -3.08 -23.13 20.94
N ASP A 110 -2.96 -24.44 21.10
CA ASP A 110 -4.07 -25.29 21.54
C ASP A 110 -4.14 -25.28 23.08
N ASP A 111 -5.33 -25.54 23.64
CA ASP A 111 -5.54 -25.67 25.11
C ASP A 111 -4.68 -26.76 25.76
N LYS A 112 -4.10 -27.66 24.95
CA LYS A 112 -3.19 -28.73 25.38
C LYS A 112 -1.70 -28.34 25.36
N GLY A 113 -1.38 -27.08 25.08
CA GLY A 113 -0.02 -26.54 25.08
C GLY A 113 0.76 -26.79 23.79
N ALA A 114 0.12 -27.24 22.71
CA ALA A 114 0.75 -27.33 21.40
C ALA A 114 0.80 -25.94 20.75
N PHE A 115 1.96 -25.54 20.22
CA PHE A 115 2.15 -24.30 19.50
C PHE A 115 2.41 -24.60 18.02
N SER A 116 1.70 -23.91 17.14
CA SER A 116 1.90 -23.97 15.69
C SER A 116 2.20 -22.59 15.14
N TYR A 117 3.17 -22.54 14.23
CA TYR A 117 3.57 -21.35 13.50
C TYR A 117 3.43 -21.60 12.01
N LYS A 118 2.76 -20.70 11.29
CA LYS A 118 2.57 -20.76 9.85
C LYS A 118 2.99 -19.44 9.21
N TYR A 119 3.83 -19.52 8.19
CA TYR A 119 4.23 -18.36 7.37
C TYR A 119 3.80 -18.59 5.92
N GLU A 120 2.98 -17.67 5.40
CA GLU A 120 2.37 -17.75 4.08
C GLU A 120 2.82 -16.58 3.22
N VAL A 121 3.20 -16.86 1.97
CA VAL A 121 3.67 -15.84 1.03
C VAL A 121 2.92 -15.93 -0.29
N LEU A 122 2.35 -14.82 -0.73
CA LEU A 122 1.80 -14.62 -2.06
C LEU A 122 2.77 -13.77 -2.89
N LYS A 123 3.09 -14.21 -4.11
CA LYS A 123 3.85 -13.41 -5.08
C LYS A 123 3.15 -13.43 -6.43
N ARG A 124 2.89 -12.26 -6.99
CA ARG A 124 2.35 -12.10 -8.35
C ARG A 124 3.06 -10.97 -9.06
N GLU A 125 3.26 -11.16 -10.36
CA GLU A 125 3.91 -10.20 -11.24
C GLU A 125 3.09 -10.05 -12.52
N TRP A 126 3.00 -8.82 -13.01
CA TRP A 126 2.39 -8.50 -14.30
C TRP A 126 3.27 -7.52 -15.07
N ASP A 127 3.50 -7.83 -16.34
CA ASP A 127 4.15 -6.92 -17.28
C ASP A 127 3.18 -5.82 -17.71
N VAL A 128 3.66 -4.58 -17.72
CA VAL A 128 2.90 -3.40 -18.16
C VAL A 128 3.21 -3.16 -19.65
N PRO A 129 2.21 -3.28 -20.55
CA PRO A 129 2.36 -3.07 -22.00
C PRO A 129 2.75 -1.64 -22.38
N GLU A 130 3.67 -1.43 -23.34
CA GLU A 130 4.28 -0.12 -23.69
C GLU A 130 3.29 1.01 -23.97
N ASP A 131 2.12 0.66 -24.48
CA ASP A 131 0.98 1.55 -24.74
C ASP A 131 0.29 2.07 -23.47
N VAL A 132 0.64 1.55 -22.29
CA VAL A 132 0.06 1.92 -20.99
C VAL A 132 0.97 2.91 -20.26
N ASP A 133 0.35 3.92 -19.64
CA ASP A 133 1.07 4.86 -18.81
C ASP A 133 1.37 4.26 -17.43
N ALA A 134 2.63 3.87 -17.22
CA ALA A 134 3.08 3.27 -15.96
C ALA A 134 3.07 4.28 -14.79
N GLU A 135 3.19 5.58 -15.07
CA GLU A 135 3.17 6.61 -14.02
C GLU A 135 1.76 6.80 -13.47
N ALA A 136 0.74 6.66 -14.32
CA ALA A 136 -0.67 6.73 -13.96
C ALA A 136 -1.23 5.43 -13.35
N LEU A 137 -0.38 4.45 -13.00
CA LEU A 137 -0.81 3.25 -12.27
C LEU A 137 -1.40 3.63 -10.90
N SER A 138 -2.58 3.09 -10.64
CA SER A 138 -3.33 3.22 -9.41
C SER A 138 -3.67 1.85 -8.84
N CYS A 139 -3.80 1.77 -7.52
CA CYS A 139 -4.14 0.55 -6.81
C CYS A 139 -5.26 0.84 -5.80
N SER A 140 -6.20 -0.08 -5.67
CA SER A 140 -7.28 -0.04 -4.68
C SER A 140 -7.57 -1.44 -4.17
N LEU A 141 -7.98 -1.54 -2.90
CA LEU A 141 -8.36 -2.80 -2.26
C LEU A 141 -9.80 -2.67 -1.76
N SER A 142 -10.68 -3.55 -2.23
CA SER A 142 -12.10 -3.60 -1.84
C SER A 142 -12.55 -5.05 -1.70
N ASP A 143 -13.17 -5.41 -0.58
CA ASP A 143 -13.75 -6.75 -0.34
C ASP A 143 -12.78 -7.92 -0.60
N GLY A 144 -11.51 -7.75 -0.21
CA GLY A 144 -10.46 -8.76 -0.42
C GLY A 144 -10.05 -8.94 -1.89
N ARG A 145 -10.43 -8.02 -2.78
CA ARG A 145 -9.93 -7.94 -4.17
C ARG A 145 -9.09 -6.70 -4.35
N LEU A 146 -7.84 -6.92 -4.72
CA LEU A 146 -6.92 -5.88 -5.12
C LEU A 146 -7.11 -5.58 -6.62
N ARG A 147 -7.35 -4.32 -6.95
CA ARG A 147 -7.47 -3.83 -8.32
C ARG A 147 -6.34 -2.87 -8.64
N ILE A 148 -5.65 -3.13 -9.74
CA ILE A 148 -4.57 -2.28 -10.27
C ILE A 148 -5.00 -1.80 -11.66
N THR A 149 -4.96 -0.48 -11.89
CA THR A 149 -5.44 0.13 -13.13
C THR A 149 -4.53 1.24 -13.63
N ALA A 150 -4.36 1.35 -14.95
CA ALA A 150 -3.72 2.49 -15.61
C ALA A 150 -4.37 2.79 -16.97
N PRO A 151 -4.50 4.06 -17.36
CA PRO A 151 -4.92 4.43 -18.71
C PRO A 151 -3.84 4.11 -19.75
N ARG A 152 -4.27 3.99 -21.00
CA ARG A 152 -3.35 4.03 -22.14
C ARG A 152 -2.74 5.42 -22.31
N ARG A 153 -1.51 5.47 -22.84
CA ARG A 153 -0.85 6.72 -23.23
C ARG A 153 -1.61 7.33 -24.42
N ALA A 154 -1.95 8.61 -24.32
CA ALA A 154 -2.48 9.34 -25.46
C ALA A 154 -1.42 9.43 -26.56
N LEU A 155 -1.74 8.96 -27.77
CA LEU A 155 -0.90 9.24 -28.94
C LEU A 155 -0.92 10.76 -29.19
N PRO A 156 0.24 11.41 -29.45
CA PRO A 156 0.23 12.80 -29.88
C PRO A 156 -0.58 12.92 -31.18
N PRO A 157 -1.39 13.99 -31.35
CA PRO A 157 -2.13 14.20 -32.59
C PRO A 157 -1.13 14.28 -33.76
N ALA A 158 -1.41 13.54 -34.83
CA ALA A 158 -0.58 13.56 -36.03
C ALA A 158 -0.46 15.00 -36.56
N PRO A 159 0.72 15.45 -37.02
CA PRO A 159 0.84 16.78 -37.59
C PRO A 159 -0.01 16.82 -38.88
N GLU A 160 -1.07 17.64 -38.86
CA GLU A 160 -1.80 18.02 -40.06
C GLU A 160 -0.81 18.67 -41.03
N ARG A 161 -0.49 17.95 -42.10
CA ARG A 161 0.34 18.47 -43.20
C ARG A 161 -0.57 19.37 -44.04
N THR A 162 -0.49 20.69 -43.81
CA THR A 162 -1.03 21.70 -44.72
C THR A 162 0.01 22.05 -45.77
#